data_AF-A0A2H1W414-F1
#
_entry.id   AF-A0A2H1W414-F1
#
_cell.length_a   1.000
_cell.length_b   1.000
_cell.length_c   1.000
_cell.angle_alpha   90.00
_cell.angle_beta   90.00
_cell.angle_gamma   90.00
#
_symmetry.space_group_name_H-M   'P 1'
#
loop_
_entity.id
_entity.type
_entity.pdbx_description
1 polymer ?
#
loop_
_entity_poly.entity_id
_entity_poly.type
_entity_poly.pdbx_seq_one_letter_code
_entity_poly.pdbx_strand_id
1 'polypeptide(L)'
;MSLGHAWLRCSGVFMVVSTVDPGLQELQECPLVMEMETYRYSGHSMSDPGTSYRTRDEIQEVRQTRDPITSYKDKILSNELATPDQLKVRIHRAASCESHAPHATDFSLSCIETHTTASTDPHRTHRNISNAYMRCEIDAKVRQEVDDATKQAKVEPEIGVEELAGDIYVDCVDPVIRGVIPSAPLQHISVAQRN
;
A
#
# COMPACT_ATOMS: atom_id res chain seq x y z
N MET A 1 29.65 11.48 -21.03
CA MET A 1 29.24 12.84 -21.39
C MET A 1 28.28 13.31 -20.32
N SER A 2 28.66 14.28 -19.48
CA SER A 2 27.78 14.86 -18.45
C SER A 2 26.89 15.90 -19.12
N LEU A 3 25.56 15.75 -19.02
CA LEU A 3 24.56 16.62 -19.66
C LEU A 3 24.36 17.97 -18.94
N GLY A 4 25.26 18.37 -18.02
CA GLY A 4 25.18 19.65 -17.31
C GLY A 4 24.03 19.76 -16.29
N HIS A 5 23.29 18.67 -16.05
CA HIS A 5 22.22 18.58 -15.06
C HIS A 5 22.73 17.83 -13.83
N ALA A 6 22.26 18.22 -12.65
CA ALA A 6 22.51 17.47 -11.42
C ALA A 6 21.88 16.07 -11.54
N TRP A 7 22.64 15.03 -11.19
CA TRP A 7 22.23 13.64 -11.31
C TRP A 7 22.44 12.92 -9.98
N LEU A 8 21.36 12.40 -9.41
CA LEU A 8 21.37 11.67 -8.14
C LEU A 8 20.87 10.25 -8.36
N ARG A 9 21.66 9.27 -7.89
CA ARG A 9 21.26 7.86 -7.88
C ARG A 9 20.88 7.44 -6.48
N CYS A 10 19.67 6.91 -6.33
CA CYS A 10 19.08 6.55 -5.04
C CYS A 10 18.77 5.05 -4.99
N SER A 11 19.13 4.40 -3.88
CA SER A 11 18.83 2.98 -3.61
C SER A 11 18.24 2.82 -2.21
N GLY A 12 17.03 2.26 -2.16
CA GLY A 12 16.32 1.97 -0.91
C GLY A 12 15.51 3.14 -0.33
N VAL A 13 14.50 2.80 0.46
CA VAL A 13 13.44 3.72 0.94
C VAL A 13 13.99 4.94 1.69
N PHE A 14 14.94 4.72 2.59
CA PHE A 14 15.48 5.81 3.40
C PHE A 14 16.28 6.79 2.56
N MET A 15 17.07 6.28 1.61
CA MET A 15 17.84 7.12 0.70
C MET A 15 16.89 7.97 -0.14
N VAL A 16 15.81 7.38 -0.67
CA VAL A 16 14.79 8.09 -1.45
C VAL A 16 14.15 9.23 -0.65
N VAL A 17 13.70 8.99 0.59
CA VAL A 17 13.11 10.08 1.39
C VAL A 17 14.16 11.16 1.69
N SER A 18 15.37 10.75 2.08
CA SER A 18 16.45 11.69 2.42
C SER A 18 16.98 12.49 1.23
N THR A 19 16.78 12.03 -0.01
CA THR A 19 17.22 12.74 -1.23
C THR A 19 16.09 13.54 -1.86
N VAL A 20 14.83 13.13 -1.69
CA VAL A 20 13.66 13.87 -2.18
C VAL A 20 13.49 15.19 -1.43
N ASP A 21 13.61 15.22 -0.11
CA ASP A 21 13.45 16.45 0.68
C ASP A 21 14.44 17.57 0.30
N PRO A 22 15.78 17.33 0.28
CA PRO A 22 16.72 18.34 -0.19
C PRO A 22 16.62 18.58 -1.70
N GLY A 23 16.28 17.55 -2.48
CA GLY A 23 16.02 17.69 -3.91
C GLY A 23 14.88 18.67 -4.19
N LEU A 24 13.80 18.64 -3.40
CA LEU A 24 12.68 19.57 -3.51
C LEU A 24 13.11 21.02 -3.26
N GLN A 25 14.10 21.22 -2.39
CA GLN A 25 14.64 22.53 -2.07
C GLN A 25 15.55 23.05 -3.20
N GLU A 26 16.27 22.16 -3.89
CA GLU A 26 17.08 22.49 -5.08
C GLU A 26 16.25 22.70 -6.36
N LEU A 27 15.03 22.12 -6.44
CA LEU A 27 14.12 22.29 -7.58
C LEU A 27 13.64 23.73 -7.79
N GLN A 28 13.83 24.63 -6.82
CA GLN A 28 13.53 26.06 -7.01
C GLN A 28 14.45 26.73 -8.04
N GLU A 29 15.62 26.17 -8.35
CA GLU A 29 16.60 26.82 -9.22
C GLU A 29 16.99 26.03 -10.48
N CYS A 30 16.85 24.71 -10.52
CA CYS A 30 17.21 23.91 -11.70
C CYS A 30 16.46 22.56 -11.79
N PRO A 31 16.27 22.02 -13.02
CA PRO A 31 15.80 20.64 -13.20
C PRO A 31 16.83 19.63 -12.67
N LEU A 32 16.36 18.73 -11.81
CA LEU A 32 17.13 17.64 -11.21
C LEU A 32 16.69 16.29 -11.79
N VAL A 33 17.65 15.42 -12.13
CA VAL A 33 17.36 14.04 -12.54
C VAL A 33 17.70 13.09 -11.39
N MET A 34 16.70 12.32 -10.95
CA MET A 34 16.85 11.31 -9.92
C MET A 34 16.62 9.90 -10.50
N GLU A 35 17.65 9.07 -10.47
CA GLU A 35 17.57 7.64 -10.80
C GLU A 35 17.22 6.85 -9.55
N MET A 36 16.06 6.20 -9.53
CA MET A 36 15.66 5.29 -8.45
C MET A 36 15.95 3.85 -8.85
N GLU A 37 16.93 3.24 -8.19
CA GLU A 37 17.25 1.83 -8.40
C GLU A 37 16.27 0.96 -7.59
N THR A 38 15.24 0.46 -8.27
CA THR A 38 14.20 -0.40 -7.70
C THR A 38 14.07 -1.71 -8.49
N TYR A 39 13.33 -2.66 -7.92
CA TYR A 39 13.12 -3.97 -8.51
C TYR A 39 11.65 -4.39 -8.45
N ARG A 40 11.11 -4.91 -9.56
CA ARG A 40 9.74 -5.45 -9.63
C ARG A 40 9.74 -6.97 -9.43
N TYR A 41 8.99 -7.47 -8.45
CA TYR A 41 8.87 -8.92 -8.23
C TYR A 41 7.99 -9.61 -9.27
N SER A 42 6.85 -8.99 -9.61
CA SER A 42 5.96 -9.45 -10.67
C SER A 42 6.55 -9.15 -12.05
N GLY A 43 6.04 -9.84 -13.08
CA GLY A 43 6.41 -9.57 -14.47
C GLY A 43 5.94 -8.21 -14.97
N HIS A 44 6.08 -7.94 -16.26
CA HIS A 44 5.74 -6.62 -16.80
C HIS A 44 4.23 -6.33 -16.72
N SER A 45 3.39 -7.36 -16.82
CA SER A 45 1.93 -7.29 -16.69
C SER A 45 1.38 -8.65 -16.25
N MET A 46 0.05 -8.77 -16.08
CA MET A 46 -0.59 -10.07 -15.81
C MET A 46 -0.35 -11.10 -16.93
N SER A 47 -0.12 -10.64 -18.16
CA SER A 47 0.12 -11.51 -19.33
C SER A 47 1.59 -11.90 -19.51
N ASP A 48 2.52 -11.16 -18.90
CA ASP A 48 3.95 -11.48 -18.94
C ASP A 48 4.40 -12.01 -17.57
N PRO A 49 4.62 -13.32 -17.40
CA PRO A 49 5.09 -13.89 -16.14
C PRO A 49 6.55 -13.51 -15.83
N GLY A 50 7.32 -13.00 -16.81
CA GLY A 50 8.69 -12.55 -16.62
C GLY A 50 9.68 -13.67 -16.28
N THR A 51 9.41 -14.92 -16.64
CA THR A 51 10.31 -16.06 -16.43
C THR A 51 11.20 -16.37 -17.63
N SER A 52 10.98 -15.71 -18.77
CA SER A 52 11.74 -15.93 -20.01
C SER A 52 13.06 -15.14 -20.06
N TYR A 53 13.14 -14.02 -19.35
CA TYR A 53 14.27 -13.07 -19.41
C TYR A 53 14.95 -12.83 -18.05
N ARG A 54 14.55 -13.56 -17.02
CA ARG A 54 15.17 -13.56 -15.67
C ARG A 54 14.82 -14.84 -14.94
N THR A 55 15.64 -15.23 -13.97
CA THR A 55 15.43 -16.46 -13.21
C THR A 55 14.57 -16.20 -11.97
N ARG A 56 13.90 -17.25 -11.48
CA ARG A 56 13.16 -17.17 -10.22
C ARG A 56 14.11 -16.99 -9.03
N ASP A 57 15.32 -17.51 -9.14
CA ASP A 57 16.35 -17.43 -8.09
C ASP A 57 16.83 -15.99 -7.91
N GLU A 58 17.07 -15.24 -9.00
CA GLU A 58 17.39 -13.81 -8.95
C GLU A 58 16.29 -13.02 -8.21
N ILE A 59 15.02 -13.27 -8.54
CA ILE A 59 13.89 -12.59 -7.90
C ILE A 59 13.84 -12.90 -6.39
N GLN A 60 14.09 -14.15 -5.99
CA GLN A 60 14.12 -14.56 -4.59
C GLN A 60 15.29 -13.92 -3.84
N GLU A 61 16.48 -13.88 -4.45
CA GLU A 61 17.66 -13.24 -3.88
C GLU A 61 17.43 -11.76 -3.62
N VAL A 62 16.89 -11.03 -4.61
CA VAL A 62 16.58 -9.60 -4.47
C VAL A 62 15.51 -9.38 -3.41
N ARG A 63 14.50 -10.25 -3.30
CA ARG A 63 13.47 -10.16 -2.27
C ARG A 63 14.01 -10.42 -0.86
N GLN A 64 15.03 -11.26 -0.70
CA GLN A 64 15.63 -11.51 0.61
C GLN A 64 16.61 -10.41 1.02
N THR A 65 17.34 -9.85 0.07
CA THR A 65 18.45 -8.92 0.34
C THR A 65 18.06 -7.45 0.27
N ARG A 66 17.13 -7.08 -0.61
CA ARG A 66 16.80 -5.68 -0.96
C ARG A 66 15.31 -5.35 -0.82
N ASP A 67 14.55 -6.12 -0.03
CA ASP A 67 13.14 -5.80 0.21
C ASP A 67 12.98 -4.50 1.03
N PRO A 68 12.28 -3.48 0.51
CA PRO A 68 12.11 -2.20 1.18
C PRO A 68 11.35 -2.32 2.51
N ILE A 69 10.41 -3.26 2.62
CA ILE A 69 9.59 -3.43 3.83
C ILE A 69 10.40 -4.09 4.94
N THR A 70 11.10 -5.18 4.63
CA THR A 70 11.95 -5.90 5.59
C THR A 70 13.12 -5.02 6.03
N SER A 71 13.81 -4.36 5.10
CA SER A 71 14.92 -3.46 5.46
C SER A 71 14.47 -2.27 6.33
N TYR A 72 13.25 -1.76 6.15
CA TYR A 72 12.69 -0.72 7.00
C TYR A 72 12.29 -1.26 8.38
N LYS A 73 11.68 -2.44 8.42
CA LYS A 73 11.34 -3.15 9.66
C LYS A 73 12.56 -3.37 10.54
N ASP A 74 13.66 -3.84 9.97
CA ASP A 74 14.90 -4.11 10.70
C ASP A 74 15.51 -2.82 11.27
N LYS A 75 15.45 -1.70 10.52
CA LYS A 75 15.90 -0.38 11.00
C LYS A 75 15.04 0.17 12.12
N ILE A 76 13.72 -0.06 12.10
CA ILE A 76 12.82 0.34 13.19
C ILE A 76 13.19 -0.43 14.46
N LEU A 77 13.39 -1.75 14.33
CA LEU A 77 13.72 -2.63 15.45
C LEU A 77 15.11 -2.32 16.03
N SER A 78 16.11 -2.06 15.17
CA SER A 78 17.47 -1.74 15.61
C SER A 78 17.57 -0.42 16.38
N ASN A 79 16.67 0.54 16.06
CA ASN A 79 16.62 1.86 16.71
C ASN A 79 15.63 1.91 17.88
N GLU A 80 15.08 0.76 18.30
CA GLU A 80 14.13 0.63 19.41
C GLU A 80 12.87 1.52 19.27
N LEU A 81 12.52 1.91 18.04
CA LEU A 81 11.37 2.77 17.76
C LEU A 81 10.03 2.02 17.88
N ALA A 82 10.05 0.70 17.69
CA ALA A 82 8.90 -0.18 17.89
C ALA A 82 9.37 -1.56 18.41
N THR A 83 8.49 -2.26 19.14
CA THR A 83 8.76 -3.64 19.55
C THR A 83 8.37 -4.62 18.44
N PRO A 84 8.99 -5.81 18.35
CA PRO A 84 8.65 -6.81 17.32
C PRO A 84 7.18 -7.23 17.34
N ASP A 85 6.52 -7.17 18.49
CA ASP A 85 5.10 -7.46 18.65
C ASP A 85 4.22 -6.40 17.94
N GLN A 86 4.68 -5.15 17.84
CA GLN A 86 3.98 -4.07 17.11
C GLN A 86 3.93 -4.27 15.62
N LEU A 87 4.93 -4.97 15.08
CA LEU A 87 5.16 -5.15 13.66
C LEU A 87 4.79 -6.57 13.20
N LYS A 88 4.19 -7.39 14.06
CA LYS A 88 3.82 -8.77 13.72
C LYS A 88 2.41 -9.07 14.22
N VAL A 89 1.53 -9.47 13.31
CA VAL A 89 0.39 -10.32 13.66
C VAL A 89 0.69 -11.77 13.30
N ARG A 90 0.44 -12.64 14.27
CA ARG A 90 0.38 -14.10 14.11
C ARG A 90 -0.61 -14.44 13.00
N ILE A 91 -0.11 -14.97 11.90
CA ILE A 91 -0.92 -15.65 10.89
C ILE A 91 -1.47 -16.93 11.56
N HIS A 92 -2.65 -16.87 12.16
CA HIS A 92 -3.45 -18.10 12.27
C HIS A 92 -3.90 -18.45 10.85
N ARG A 93 -3.20 -19.45 10.30
CA ARG A 93 -3.57 -20.15 9.09
C ARG A 93 -4.97 -20.75 9.27
N ALA A 94 -6.01 -20.03 8.85
CA ALA A 94 -7.29 -20.66 8.52
C ALA A 94 -7.10 -21.35 7.16
N ALA A 95 -6.54 -22.56 7.20
CA ALA A 95 -6.58 -23.47 6.08
C ALA A 95 -7.99 -24.08 5.96
N SER A 96 -8.58 -23.96 4.76
CA SER A 96 -9.42 -24.96 4.10
C SER A 96 -10.68 -25.52 4.79
N CYS A 97 -11.84 -25.21 4.18
CA CYS A 97 -12.99 -26.08 3.86
C CYS A 97 -13.82 -26.82 4.93
N GLU A 98 -15.15 -26.65 4.77
CA GLU A 98 -16.27 -27.61 4.94
C GLU A 98 -16.77 -28.14 6.30
N SER A 99 -18.01 -27.71 6.60
CA SER A 99 -19.15 -28.50 7.11
C SER A 99 -19.36 -28.71 8.64
N HIS A 100 -20.63 -28.50 9.04
CA HIS A 100 -21.30 -28.90 10.30
C HIS A 100 -21.13 -28.07 11.59
N ALA A 101 -22.14 -27.22 11.85
CA ALA A 101 -22.92 -26.93 13.07
C ALA A 101 -22.33 -27.04 14.52
N PRO A 102 -22.94 -26.31 15.49
CA PRO A 102 -22.24 -25.63 16.58
C PRO A 102 -22.42 -26.30 17.96
N HIS A 103 -21.37 -26.38 18.78
CA HIS A 103 -21.40 -26.21 20.24
C HIS A 103 -20.00 -26.47 20.81
N ALA A 104 -19.41 -25.49 21.50
CA ALA A 104 -18.65 -25.70 22.75
C ALA A 104 -18.02 -24.38 23.21
N THR A 105 -18.52 -23.94 24.35
CA THR A 105 -18.09 -22.88 25.24
C THR A 105 -16.63 -22.97 25.70
N ASP A 106 -16.07 -21.79 25.97
CA ASP A 106 -15.13 -21.44 27.03
C ASP A 106 -13.90 -22.32 27.28
N PHE A 107 -12.72 -21.78 26.89
CA PHE A 107 -11.56 -21.90 27.76
C PHE A 107 -10.63 -20.67 27.70
N SER A 108 -10.64 -19.96 28.83
CA SER A 108 -9.59 -19.09 29.38
C SER A 108 -9.13 -17.87 28.57
N LEU A 109 -9.89 -16.78 28.74
CA LEU A 109 -9.33 -15.45 28.98
C LEU A 109 -8.52 -15.48 30.30
N SER A 110 -7.25 -15.83 30.24
CA SER A 110 -6.31 -15.55 31.32
C SER A 110 -4.89 -15.62 30.76
N CYS A 111 -4.33 -14.46 30.44
CA CYS A 111 -2.91 -14.13 30.51
C CYS A 111 -2.73 -12.68 30.03
N ILE A 112 -3.43 -11.76 30.70
CA ILE A 112 -2.88 -10.43 30.93
C ILE A 112 -2.09 -10.57 32.22
N GLU A 113 -0.80 -10.85 32.11
CA GLU A 113 0.13 -10.61 33.21
C GLU A 113 1.16 -9.58 32.74
N THR A 114 0.84 -8.34 33.08
CA THR A 114 1.72 -7.19 32.99
C THR A 114 2.83 -7.30 34.02
N HIS A 115 4.06 -7.55 33.59
CA HIS A 115 5.24 -7.17 34.37
C HIS A 115 5.77 -5.83 33.84
N THR A 116 5.19 -4.73 34.34
CA THR A 116 5.75 -3.39 34.20
C THR A 116 6.38 -3.01 35.53
N THR A 117 7.69 -2.79 35.55
CA THR A 117 8.39 -2.22 36.71
C THR A 117 7.90 -0.78 36.93
N ALA A 118 7.45 -0.51 38.14
CA ALA A 118 6.85 0.76 38.54
C ALA A 118 7.87 1.90 38.48
N SER A 119 7.57 2.93 37.68
CA SER A 119 8.16 4.26 37.80
C SER A 119 7.19 5.13 38.60
N THR A 120 7.70 5.80 39.65
CA THR A 120 6.92 6.53 40.68
C THR A 120 6.44 7.93 40.24
N ASP A 121 6.15 8.15 38.96
CA ASP A 121 5.71 9.45 38.44
C ASP A 121 4.25 9.40 37.91
N PRO A 122 3.28 10.02 38.61
CA PRO A 122 1.86 9.90 38.29
C PRO A 122 1.42 10.63 37.01
N HIS A 123 2.27 11.48 36.40
CA HIS A 123 1.95 12.17 35.15
C HIS A 123 2.43 11.44 33.88
N ARG A 124 3.26 10.39 34.02
CA ARG A 124 3.83 9.66 32.87
C ARG A 124 3.00 8.43 32.45
N THR A 125 2.15 7.93 33.33
CA THR A 125 1.41 6.66 33.15
C THR A 125 0.21 6.78 32.20
N HIS A 126 -0.47 7.93 32.14
CA HIS A 126 -1.64 8.11 31.27
C HIS A 126 -1.34 8.10 29.77
N ARG A 127 -0.11 8.43 29.34
CA ARG A 127 0.28 8.44 27.92
C ARG A 127 0.76 7.07 27.42
N ASN A 128 1.13 6.17 28.33
CA ASN A 128 1.72 4.89 28.00
C ASN A 128 0.69 3.76 27.93
N ILE A 129 -0.38 3.83 28.73
CA ILE A 129 -1.45 2.81 28.74
C ILE A 129 -2.31 2.90 27.46
N SER A 130 -2.56 4.11 26.95
CA SER A 130 -3.28 4.30 25.68
C SER A 130 -2.47 3.84 24.45
N ASN A 131 -1.14 3.82 24.55
CA ASN A 131 -0.27 3.39 23.45
C ASN A 131 -0.04 1.88 23.42
N ALA A 132 -0.22 1.17 24.54
CA ALA A 132 0.02 -0.28 24.61
C ALA A 132 -1.04 -1.12 23.86
N TYR A 133 -2.27 -0.61 23.72
CA TYR A 133 -3.36 -1.31 23.01
C TYR A 133 -3.38 -1.08 21.49
N MET A 134 -2.65 -0.09 20.97
CA MET A 134 -2.57 0.24 19.53
C MET A 134 -1.50 -0.58 18.77
N ARG A 135 -0.83 -1.50 19.47
CA ARG A 135 0.57 -1.86 19.23
C ARG A 135 0.77 -3.33 18.84
N CYS A 136 -0.12 -3.88 18.03
CA CYS A 136 0.03 -5.21 17.40
C CYS A 136 -0.70 -5.32 16.03
N GLU A 137 -1.13 -4.23 15.40
CA GLU A 137 -2.29 -4.32 14.48
C GLU A 137 -2.00 -3.95 13.01
N ILE A 138 -0.82 -3.47 12.65
CA ILE A 138 -0.62 -2.79 11.34
C ILE A 138 -0.83 -3.75 10.15
N ASP A 139 -0.14 -4.90 10.12
CA ASP A 139 -0.29 -5.85 9.01
C ASP A 139 -1.72 -6.42 8.91
N ALA A 140 -2.38 -6.65 10.04
CA ALA A 140 -3.76 -7.14 10.06
C ALA A 140 -4.76 -6.07 9.64
N LYS A 141 -4.58 -4.82 10.08
CA LYS A 141 -5.40 -3.68 9.67
C LYS A 141 -5.28 -3.44 8.17
N VAL A 142 -4.05 -3.39 7.65
CA VAL A 142 -3.80 -3.20 6.22
C VAL A 142 -4.42 -4.35 5.43
N ARG A 143 -4.29 -5.60 5.89
CA ARG A 143 -4.93 -6.73 5.22
C ARG A 143 -6.45 -6.65 5.24
N GLN A 144 -7.05 -6.30 6.39
CA GLN A 144 -8.48 -6.14 6.52
C GLN A 144 -9.00 -5.02 5.60
N GLU A 145 -8.32 -3.88 5.56
CA GLU A 145 -8.62 -2.76 4.67
C GLU A 145 -8.57 -3.16 3.20
N VAL A 146 -7.54 -3.92 2.79
CA VAL A 146 -7.41 -4.46 1.44
C VAL A 146 -8.51 -5.47 1.13
N ASP A 147 -8.86 -6.35 2.07
CA ASP A 147 -9.91 -7.35 1.89
C ASP A 147 -11.30 -6.67 1.77
N ASP A 148 -11.57 -5.64 2.56
CA ASP A 148 -12.82 -4.89 2.52
C ASP A 148 -12.93 -4.03 1.25
N ALA A 149 -11.86 -3.38 0.83
CA ALA A 149 -11.79 -2.67 -0.45
C ALA A 149 -11.98 -3.62 -1.64
N THR A 150 -11.43 -4.84 -1.57
CA THR A 150 -11.60 -5.86 -2.62
C THR A 150 -13.04 -6.37 -2.70
N LYS A 151 -13.74 -6.48 -1.57
CA LYS A 151 -15.18 -6.83 -1.56
C LYS A 151 -15.99 -5.72 -2.20
N GLN A 152 -15.74 -4.47 -1.81
CA GLN A 152 -16.41 -3.31 -2.36
C GLN A 152 -16.24 -3.23 -3.89
N ALA A 153 -14.99 -3.34 -4.37
CA ALA A 153 -14.67 -3.30 -5.80
C ALA A 153 -15.29 -4.44 -6.62
N LYS A 154 -15.69 -5.56 -6.00
CA LYS A 154 -16.37 -6.69 -6.68
C LYS A 154 -17.89 -6.56 -6.70
N VAL A 155 -18.46 -5.82 -5.76
CA VAL A 155 -19.91 -5.65 -5.62
C VAL A 155 -20.39 -4.41 -6.36
N GLU A 156 -19.53 -3.41 -6.55
CA GLU A 156 -19.86 -2.20 -7.29
C GLU A 156 -20.30 -2.48 -8.73
N PRO A 157 -21.42 -1.87 -9.18
CA PRO A 157 -21.91 -2.05 -10.53
C PRO A 157 -20.97 -1.39 -11.54
N GLU A 158 -20.86 -1.99 -12.72
CA GLU A 158 -20.19 -1.38 -13.86
C GLU A 158 -20.86 -0.05 -14.25
N ILE A 159 -20.10 0.82 -14.90
CA ILE A 159 -20.60 2.08 -15.43
C ILE A 159 -21.66 1.79 -16.50
N GLY A 160 -22.84 2.40 -16.38
CA GLY A 160 -23.90 2.26 -17.37
C GLY A 160 -23.52 2.86 -18.72
N VAL A 161 -24.17 2.39 -19.78
CA VAL A 161 -23.89 2.78 -21.18
C VAL A 161 -24.23 4.25 -21.42
N GLU A 162 -25.13 4.83 -20.63
CA GLU A 162 -25.52 6.22 -20.67
C GLU A 162 -24.38 7.19 -20.34
N GLU A 163 -23.41 6.77 -19.52
CA GLU A 163 -22.22 7.57 -19.17
C GLU A 163 -21.02 7.28 -20.08
N LEU A 164 -21.19 6.47 -21.14
CA LEU A 164 -20.10 6.10 -22.05
C LEU A 164 -19.44 7.31 -22.73
N ALA A 165 -20.23 8.35 -23.00
CA ALA A 165 -19.75 9.61 -23.57
C ALA A 165 -19.59 10.72 -22.51
N GLY A 166 -19.39 10.32 -21.25
CA GLY A 166 -19.15 11.22 -20.14
C GLY A 166 -17.79 11.93 -20.23
N ASP A 167 -17.73 13.17 -19.75
CA ASP A 167 -16.51 13.95 -19.49
C ASP A 167 -15.50 14.06 -20.65
N ILE A 168 -16.01 14.14 -21.89
CA ILE A 168 -15.19 14.37 -23.09
C ILE A 168 -14.68 15.81 -23.14
N TYR A 169 -15.52 16.75 -22.73
CA TYR A 169 -15.20 18.17 -22.68
C TYR A 169 -15.45 18.74 -21.29
N VAL A 170 -14.52 19.56 -20.81
CA VAL A 170 -14.74 20.37 -19.61
C VAL A 170 -15.80 21.45 -19.91
N ASP A 171 -15.58 22.23 -20.98
CA ASP A 171 -16.55 23.18 -21.52
C ASP A 171 -17.11 22.66 -22.85
N CYS A 172 -18.33 22.12 -22.81
CA CYS A 172 -18.91 21.43 -23.96
C CYS A 172 -19.40 22.42 -25.03
N VAL A 173 -18.72 22.44 -26.18
CA VAL A 173 -19.12 23.21 -27.37
C VAL A 173 -20.04 22.40 -28.28
N ASP A 174 -19.78 21.09 -28.42
CA ASP A 174 -20.57 20.16 -29.24
C ASP A 174 -21.04 18.95 -28.39
N PRO A 175 -22.35 18.84 -28.09
CA PRO A 175 -22.85 17.81 -27.18
C PRO A 175 -23.10 16.45 -27.86
N VAL A 176 -22.98 16.37 -29.19
CA VAL A 176 -23.32 15.17 -29.97
C VAL A 176 -22.07 14.39 -30.32
N ILE A 177 -21.96 13.16 -29.82
CA ILE A 177 -20.80 12.29 -30.00
C ILE A 177 -21.17 11.13 -30.92
N ARG A 178 -20.34 10.89 -31.93
CA ARG A 178 -20.60 9.82 -32.90
C ARG A 178 -20.43 8.44 -32.24
N GLY A 179 -21.51 7.67 -32.21
CA GLY A 179 -21.50 6.27 -31.79
C GLY A 179 -21.08 5.30 -32.91
N VAL A 180 -21.16 4.00 -32.61
CA VAL A 180 -20.90 2.91 -33.59
C VAL A 180 -21.92 2.94 -34.73
N ILE A 181 -23.19 3.22 -34.41
CA ILE A 181 -24.27 3.33 -35.38
C ILE A 181 -24.42 4.81 -35.77
N PRO A 182 -24.27 5.17 -37.07
CA PRO A 182 -24.37 6.56 -37.52
C PRO A 182 -25.70 7.24 -37.16
N SER A 183 -26.79 6.47 -37.02
CA SER A 183 -28.12 6.97 -36.66
C SER A 183 -28.39 7.02 -35.15
N ALA A 184 -27.45 6.64 -34.30
CA ALA A 184 -27.59 6.68 -32.83
C ALA A 184 -26.38 7.37 -32.20
N PRO A 185 -26.30 8.71 -32.26
CA PRO A 185 -25.25 9.45 -31.58
C PRO A 185 -25.45 9.41 -30.06
N LEU A 186 -24.34 9.42 -29.34
CA LEU A 186 -24.28 9.55 -27.88
C LEU A 186 -24.31 11.03 -27.51
N GLN A 187 -24.74 11.33 -26.28
CA GLN A 187 -24.71 12.70 -25.75
C GLN A 187 -23.57 12.84 -24.75
N HIS A 188 -22.86 13.96 -24.85
CA HIS A 188 -21.91 14.35 -23.82
C HIS A 188 -22.65 14.68 -22.52
N ILE A 189 -22.17 14.12 -21.42
CA ILE A 189 -22.69 14.36 -20.07
C ILE A 189 -21.48 14.66 -19.17
N SER A 190 -21.62 15.60 -18.24
CA SER A 190 -20.63 15.73 -17.17
C SER A 190 -21.02 14.79 -16.04
N VAL A 191 -20.17 13.83 -15.73
CA VAL A 191 -20.47 12.81 -14.72
C VAL A 191 -20.19 13.40 -13.34
N ALA A 192 -21.18 13.35 -12.45
CA ALA A 192 -20.98 13.76 -11.07
C ALA A 192 -20.04 12.78 -10.36
N GLN A 193 -19.21 13.29 -9.44
CA GLN A 193 -18.32 12.44 -8.64
C GLN A 193 -19.15 11.38 -7.89
N ARG A 194 -18.79 10.11 -8.10
CA ARG A 194 -19.33 8.98 -7.34
C ARG A 194 -18.55 8.89 -6.02
N ASN A 195 -19.28 8.80 -4.90
CA ASN A 195 -18.70 8.67 -3.55
C ASN A 195 -18.23 7.24 -3.30
#